data_AF-K9P3B9-F1
#
_entry.id   AF-K9P3B9-F1
#
_cell.length_a   1.000
_cell.length_b   1.000
_cell.length_c   1.000
_cell.angle_alpha   90.00
_cell.angle_beta   90.00
_cell.angle_gamma   90.00
#
_symmetry.space_group_name_H-M   'P 1'
#
loop_
_entity.id
_entity.type
_entity.pdbx_description
1 polymer ?
#
loop_
_entity_poly.entity_id
_entity_poly.type
_entity_poly.pdbx_seq_one_letter_code
_entity_poly.pdbx_strand_id
1 'polypeptide(L)'
;MDDWLLGQRLAEALQTQSHPPPSHAIAVLSDLLGADVSLLLPLRDLVSRPGFQSLDSLRLGQGSRKAQRDALLQSLGETYNPQVLARLAAFLDGYLESQAPNSVSDGGSILPKSSAQPSTVPVSSWNPASTVPMTVIADPQDLATPPPGVPFASPPASASTASISDTRSSRRRMPLLVAGSVVVMALAVGAALRSNVLCAPFGLCSAASIAAANAALDEAQEAAVALGKAKDLTAYEQSLADLDRHLDKIETDALLGRTGQDTRKQLEEKARKGRDRLKQEEGHQLTVRQVKSGLDSTDAMPLEAATERRSALLRRLESVPSESFASSQAVALREELAPPRLQPVTVPTAPDPIPSLDSAPLMPQTPASAGRYVPPQSSSSPAATGGRSTGPYREVPLW
;
A
#
# COMPACT_ATOMS: atom_id res chain seq x y z
N MET A 1 17.37 -29.86 11.21
CA MET A 1 18.31 -28.70 11.14
C MET A 1 17.58 -27.55 11.82
N ASP A 2 18.26 -26.71 12.59
CA ASP A 2 17.58 -25.61 13.27
C ASP A 2 17.10 -24.57 12.24
N ASP A 3 15.86 -24.13 12.36
CA ASP A 3 15.23 -23.29 11.33
C ASP A 3 15.95 -21.93 11.16
N TRP A 4 16.54 -21.40 12.25
CA TRP A 4 17.41 -20.22 12.23
C TRP A 4 18.69 -20.45 11.38
N LEU A 5 19.32 -21.61 11.51
CA LEU A 5 20.53 -21.96 10.72
C LEU A 5 20.20 -22.18 9.24
N LEU A 6 18.98 -22.64 8.93
CA LEU A 6 18.46 -22.70 7.56
C LEU A 6 18.31 -21.28 6.97
N GLY A 7 17.81 -20.32 7.76
CA GLY A 7 17.73 -18.91 7.37
C GLY A 7 19.09 -18.30 7.06
N GLN A 8 20.07 -18.51 7.95
CA GLN A 8 21.45 -18.07 7.74
C GLN A 8 22.05 -18.64 6.45
N ARG A 9 21.94 -19.97 6.23
CA ARG A 9 22.50 -20.62 5.04
C ARG A 9 21.86 -20.17 3.73
N LEU A 10 20.56 -19.85 3.74
CA LEU A 10 19.90 -19.27 2.57
C LEU A 10 20.47 -17.87 2.27
N ALA A 11 20.61 -17.02 3.28
CA ALA A 11 21.18 -15.69 3.10
C ALA A 11 22.62 -15.75 2.58
N GLU A 12 23.48 -16.61 3.15
CA GLU A 12 24.85 -16.82 2.68
C GLU A 12 24.90 -17.29 1.22
N ALA A 13 24.00 -18.20 0.81
CA ALA A 13 23.91 -18.66 -0.56
C ALA A 13 23.43 -17.55 -1.52
N LEU A 14 22.41 -16.77 -1.14
CA LEU A 14 21.87 -15.69 -1.97
C LEU A 14 22.81 -14.48 -2.08
N GLN A 15 23.61 -14.18 -1.04
CA GLN A 15 24.64 -13.12 -1.07
C GLN A 15 25.70 -13.32 -2.16
N THR A 16 25.86 -14.54 -2.70
CA THR A 16 26.79 -14.80 -3.82
C THR A 16 26.35 -14.20 -5.16
N GLN A 17 25.09 -13.73 -5.26
CA GLN A 17 24.55 -13.09 -6.47
C GLN A 17 23.90 -11.74 -6.09
N SER A 18 24.17 -10.69 -6.87
CA SER A 18 23.68 -9.35 -6.51
C SER A 18 22.16 -9.21 -6.55
N HIS A 19 21.46 -9.98 -7.40
CA HIS A 19 19.99 -10.03 -7.51
C HIS A 19 19.53 -11.43 -8.00
N PRO A 20 19.43 -12.44 -7.13
CA PRO A 20 18.92 -13.75 -7.51
C PRO A 20 17.40 -13.70 -7.77
N PRO A 21 16.89 -14.34 -8.84
CA PRO A 21 15.45 -14.46 -9.04
C PRO A 21 14.81 -15.36 -7.96
N PRO A 22 13.51 -15.19 -7.63
CA PRO A 22 12.87 -15.97 -6.56
C PRO A 22 12.89 -17.49 -6.82
N SER A 23 12.95 -17.92 -8.09
CA SER A 23 13.16 -19.32 -8.47
C SER A 23 14.50 -19.89 -7.99
N HIS A 24 15.55 -19.08 -7.87
CA HIS A 24 16.85 -19.51 -7.36
C HIS A 24 16.80 -19.75 -5.85
N ALA A 25 16.18 -18.84 -5.08
CA ALA A 25 15.98 -19.01 -3.65
C ALA A 25 15.12 -20.24 -3.31
N ILE A 26 14.11 -20.56 -4.13
CA ILE A 26 13.29 -21.77 -3.98
C ILE A 26 14.11 -23.05 -4.28
N ALA A 27 15.00 -23.02 -5.27
CA ALA A 27 15.89 -24.14 -5.57
C ALA A 27 16.87 -24.39 -4.41
N VAL A 28 17.56 -23.35 -3.94
CA VAL A 28 18.49 -23.42 -2.80
C VAL A 28 17.78 -23.89 -1.52
N LEU A 29 16.56 -23.41 -1.24
CA LEU A 29 15.75 -23.92 -0.13
C LEU A 29 15.45 -25.41 -0.24
N SER A 30 15.14 -25.89 -1.45
CA SER A 30 14.84 -27.30 -1.69
C SER A 30 16.07 -28.19 -1.43
N ASP A 31 17.26 -27.72 -1.83
CA ASP A 31 18.54 -28.40 -1.56
C ASP A 31 18.92 -28.37 -0.06
N LEU A 32 18.66 -27.25 0.63
CA LEU A 32 18.99 -27.07 2.06
C LEU A 32 18.04 -27.80 3.02
N LEU A 33 16.76 -27.95 2.67
CA LEU A 33 15.75 -28.66 3.50
C LEU A 33 15.93 -30.19 3.45
N GLY A 34 16.45 -30.72 2.34
CA GLY A 34 16.67 -32.15 2.14
C GLY A 34 15.39 -32.96 2.32
N ALA A 35 15.31 -33.71 3.43
CA ALA A 35 14.18 -34.58 3.73
C ALA A 35 13.08 -33.93 4.60
N ASP A 36 13.27 -32.73 5.19
CA ASP A 36 12.22 -32.06 5.96
C ASP A 36 11.25 -31.30 5.04
N VAL A 37 10.32 -32.06 4.45
CA VAL A 37 9.30 -31.51 3.54
C VAL A 37 8.25 -30.66 4.29
N SER A 38 8.22 -30.67 5.63
CA SER A 38 7.14 -30.04 6.41
C SER A 38 7.13 -28.51 6.31
N LEU A 39 8.31 -27.88 6.20
CA LEU A 39 8.46 -26.44 6.00
C LEU A 39 8.59 -26.03 4.53
N LEU A 40 8.73 -26.97 3.59
CA LEU A 40 9.04 -26.64 2.19
C LEU A 40 7.94 -25.81 1.54
N LEU A 41 6.67 -26.14 1.76
CA LEU A 41 5.55 -25.36 1.22
C LEU A 41 5.40 -23.98 1.92
N PRO A 42 5.40 -23.87 3.27
CA PRO A 42 5.44 -22.57 3.95
C PRO A 42 6.61 -21.65 3.56
N LEU A 43 7.83 -22.18 3.45
CA LEU A 43 9.02 -21.41 3.07
C LEU A 43 8.97 -20.98 1.60
N ARG A 44 8.41 -21.80 0.72
CA ARG A 44 8.19 -21.44 -0.68
C ARG A 44 7.17 -20.31 -0.84
N ASP A 45 6.07 -20.31 -0.06
CA ASP A 45 5.14 -19.17 -0.01
C ASP A 45 5.87 -17.91 0.50
N LEU A 46 6.51 -17.99 1.66
CA LEU A 46 7.27 -16.88 2.25
C LEU A 46 8.23 -16.21 1.25
N VAL A 47 9.07 -16.99 0.56
CA VAL A 47 10.06 -16.46 -0.42
C VAL A 47 9.41 -15.95 -1.70
N SER A 48 8.21 -16.44 -2.05
CA SER A 48 7.45 -15.93 -3.20
C SER A 48 6.81 -14.56 -2.93
N ARG A 49 6.62 -14.16 -1.66
CA ARG A 49 5.95 -12.90 -1.30
C ARG A 49 6.84 -11.67 -1.57
N PRO A 50 6.27 -10.55 -2.07
CA PRO A 50 7.04 -9.32 -2.33
C PRO A 50 7.62 -8.69 -1.04
N GLY A 51 6.99 -8.95 0.10
CA GLY A 51 7.51 -8.54 1.41
C GLY A 51 8.86 -9.17 1.76
N PHE A 52 9.15 -10.39 1.27
CA PHE A 52 10.44 -11.07 1.47
C PHE A 52 11.51 -10.52 0.53
N GLN A 53 11.18 -10.31 -0.75
CA GLN A 53 12.08 -9.71 -1.75
C GLN A 53 12.51 -8.27 -1.39
N SER A 54 11.69 -7.57 -0.60
CA SER A 54 12.01 -6.25 -0.06
C SER A 54 12.89 -6.27 1.21
N LEU A 55 13.22 -7.45 1.75
CA LEU A 55 14.25 -7.61 2.79
C LEU A 55 15.67 -7.58 2.19
N ASP A 56 15.87 -8.20 1.01
CA ASP A 56 17.16 -8.21 0.29
C ASP A 56 17.51 -6.85 -0.32
N SER A 57 16.51 -6.20 -0.93
CA SER A 57 16.74 -5.01 -1.78
C SER A 57 16.94 -3.71 -1.01
N LEU A 58 16.72 -3.70 0.31
CA LEU A 58 16.80 -2.51 1.14
C LEU A 58 17.77 -2.71 2.31
N ARG A 59 18.87 -1.94 2.34
CA ARG A 59 19.78 -1.84 3.49
C ARG A 59 19.10 -1.09 4.66
N LEU A 60 18.11 -1.74 5.25
CA LEU A 60 17.25 -1.18 6.29
C LEU A 60 17.95 -1.17 7.64
N GLY A 61 17.75 -0.06 8.37
CA GLY A 61 18.09 0.02 9.79
C GLY A 61 17.42 -1.12 10.58
N GLN A 62 18.10 -1.61 11.61
CA GLN A 62 17.72 -2.84 12.34
C GLN A 62 16.27 -2.85 12.83
N GLY A 63 15.75 -1.69 13.29
CA GLY A 63 14.34 -1.56 13.70
C GLY A 63 13.33 -1.75 12.56
N SER A 64 13.65 -1.30 11.34
CA SER A 64 12.76 -1.47 10.18
C SER A 64 12.75 -2.91 9.65
N ARG A 65 13.88 -3.62 9.73
CA ARG A 65 13.94 -5.06 9.40
C ARG A 65 13.00 -5.87 10.30
N LYS A 66 12.98 -5.59 11.60
CA LYS A 66 12.10 -6.26 12.55
C LYS A 66 10.61 -5.95 12.27
N ALA A 67 10.27 -4.69 12.01
CA ALA A 67 8.88 -4.32 11.67
C ALA A 67 8.39 -5.04 10.39
N GLN A 68 9.25 -5.18 9.38
CA GLN A 68 8.92 -5.85 8.11
C GLN A 68 8.83 -7.38 8.26
N ARG A 69 9.67 -7.99 9.09
CA ARG A 69 9.53 -9.39 9.56
C ARG A 69 8.17 -9.61 10.23
N ASP A 70 7.81 -8.74 11.16
CA ASP A 70 6.57 -8.88 11.95
C ASP A 70 5.33 -8.72 11.07
N ALA A 71 5.34 -7.78 10.11
CA ALA A 71 4.29 -7.64 9.10
C ALA A 71 4.18 -8.87 8.17
N LEU A 72 5.30 -9.45 7.74
CA LEU A 72 5.32 -10.69 6.97
C LEU A 72 4.68 -11.85 7.74
N LEU A 73 5.10 -12.07 8.99
CA LEU A 73 4.56 -13.11 9.86
C LEU A 73 3.07 -12.91 10.14
N GLN A 74 2.62 -11.66 10.33
CA GLN A 74 1.20 -11.34 10.46
C GLN A 74 0.41 -11.73 9.20
N SER A 75 0.93 -11.41 8.00
CA SER A 75 0.30 -11.79 6.72
C SER A 75 0.26 -13.30 6.44
N LEU A 76 1.08 -14.08 7.16
CA LEU A 76 1.12 -15.54 7.09
C LEU A 76 0.22 -16.19 8.15
N GLY A 77 -0.12 -15.46 9.22
CA GLY A 77 -0.95 -15.96 10.32
C GLY A 77 -2.39 -16.25 9.96
N GLU A 78 -2.88 -15.74 8.82
CA GLU A 78 -4.18 -16.09 8.26
C GLU A 78 -4.20 -17.47 7.59
N THR A 79 -3.04 -17.99 7.20
CA THR A 79 -2.91 -19.24 6.41
C THR A 79 -2.26 -20.38 7.21
N TYR A 80 -1.34 -20.09 8.13
CA TYR A 80 -0.53 -21.09 8.81
C TYR A 80 -0.78 -21.17 10.32
N ASN A 81 -0.73 -22.39 10.86
CA ASN A 81 -0.81 -22.67 12.29
C ASN A 81 0.33 -21.94 13.06
N PRO A 82 0.10 -21.41 14.27
CA PRO A 82 1.12 -20.74 15.08
C PRO A 82 2.43 -21.53 15.28
N GLN A 83 2.40 -22.87 15.28
CA GLN A 83 3.62 -23.68 15.32
C GLN A 83 4.50 -23.50 14.07
N VAL A 84 3.88 -23.39 12.89
CA VAL A 84 4.60 -23.11 11.64
C VAL A 84 5.10 -21.67 11.63
N LEU A 85 4.29 -20.70 12.09
CA LEU A 85 4.72 -19.30 12.22
C LEU A 85 5.95 -19.14 13.12
N ALA A 86 6.02 -19.87 14.24
CA ALA A 86 7.20 -19.84 15.12
C ALA A 86 8.47 -20.36 14.42
N ARG A 87 8.36 -21.42 13.62
CA ARG A 87 9.48 -21.93 12.79
C ARG A 87 9.87 -20.94 11.68
N LEU A 88 8.89 -20.33 11.01
CA LEU A 88 9.12 -19.27 10.00
C LEU A 88 9.75 -18.00 10.62
N ALA A 89 9.39 -17.64 11.85
CA ALA A 89 9.99 -16.53 12.57
C ALA A 89 11.47 -16.79 12.89
N ALA A 90 11.78 -17.98 13.43
CA ALA A 90 13.16 -18.40 13.69
C ALA A 90 14.01 -18.40 12.40
N PHE A 91 13.45 -18.88 11.29
CA PHE A 91 14.08 -18.82 9.96
C PHE A 91 14.34 -17.39 9.49
N LEU A 92 13.34 -16.49 9.58
CA LEU A 92 13.51 -15.09 9.19
C LEU A 92 14.54 -14.37 10.06
N ASP A 93 14.66 -14.73 11.34
CA ASP A 93 15.65 -14.13 12.24
C ASP A 93 17.08 -14.47 11.80
N GLY A 94 17.37 -15.75 11.52
CA GLY A 94 18.70 -16.15 11.03
C GLY A 94 19.02 -15.58 9.63
N TYR A 95 18.01 -15.43 8.78
CA TYR A 95 18.13 -14.77 7.48
C TYR A 95 18.47 -13.27 7.61
N LEU A 96 17.83 -12.55 8.54
CA LEU A 96 18.02 -11.10 8.71
C LEU A 96 19.29 -10.74 9.49
N GLU A 97 19.73 -11.62 10.39
CA GLU A 97 20.93 -11.44 11.21
C GLU A 97 22.21 -11.59 10.37
N SER A 98 22.25 -12.60 9.50
CA SER A 98 23.35 -12.84 8.54
C SER A 98 23.47 -11.79 7.42
N GLN A 99 22.45 -10.93 7.24
CA GLN A 99 22.50 -9.75 6.36
C GLN A 99 22.88 -8.44 7.08
N ALA A 100 23.14 -8.46 8.39
CA ALA A 100 23.75 -7.30 9.03
C ALA A 100 25.17 -7.10 8.46
N PRO A 101 25.53 -5.90 7.96
CA PRO A 101 26.91 -5.64 7.56
C PRO A 101 27.80 -5.81 8.79
N ASN A 102 28.86 -6.62 8.66
CA ASN A 102 29.78 -6.95 9.73
C ASN A 102 30.27 -5.71 10.48
N SER A 103 29.65 -5.43 11.64
CA SER A 103 30.29 -4.65 12.69
C SER A 103 31.52 -5.44 13.12
N VAL A 104 32.69 -4.82 13.01
CA VAL A 104 34.01 -5.43 13.23
C VAL A 104 34.02 -6.33 14.47
N SER A 105 34.08 -7.63 14.26
CA SER A 105 34.44 -8.59 15.31
C SER A 105 35.94 -8.48 15.56
N ASP A 106 36.30 -7.61 16.50
CA ASP A 106 37.63 -7.67 17.11
C ASP A 106 37.76 -8.96 17.94
N GLY A 107 38.91 -9.62 17.85
CA GLY A 107 39.44 -10.59 18.80
C GLY A 107 38.48 -11.67 19.34
N GLY A 108 38.47 -12.85 18.72
CA GLY A 108 37.71 -13.99 19.24
C GLY A 108 38.18 -14.45 20.64
N SER A 109 37.24 -15.02 21.40
CA SER A 109 37.58 -16.01 22.43
C SER A 109 36.53 -17.11 22.54
N ILE A 110 37.06 -18.30 22.75
CA ILE A 110 36.38 -19.58 22.86
C ILE A 110 35.99 -19.79 24.33
N LEU A 111 35.07 -20.74 24.61
CA LEU A 111 34.72 -21.33 25.92
C LEU A 111 33.41 -20.79 26.59
N PRO A 112 32.74 -21.62 27.42
CA PRO A 112 31.30 -21.84 27.20
C PRO A 112 30.37 -21.43 28.36
N LYS A 113 29.08 -21.45 28.04
CA LYS A 113 27.91 -21.73 28.90
C LYS A 113 28.21 -21.97 30.39
N SER A 114 27.91 -20.97 31.22
CA SER A 114 27.75 -21.12 32.67
C SER A 114 26.47 -20.43 33.17
N SER A 115 26.02 -20.83 34.36
CA SER A 115 24.70 -20.59 34.92
C SER A 115 24.66 -19.43 35.95
N ALA A 116 23.45 -19.12 36.41
CA ALA A 116 23.08 -18.41 37.65
C ALA A 116 23.06 -16.86 37.70
N GLN A 117 21.84 -16.31 37.47
CA GLN A 117 21.06 -15.48 38.43
C GLN A 117 21.65 -14.13 38.96
N PRO A 118 20.91 -13.31 39.76
CA PRO A 118 20.25 -12.09 39.26
C PRO A 118 20.76 -10.77 39.91
N SER A 119 20.04 -9.66 39.64
CA SER A 119 20.23 -8.26 40.13
C SER A 119 21.11 -7.41 39.20
N THR A 120 20.95 -6.09 39.05
CA THR A 120 20.08 -5.12 39.75
C THR A 120 19.75 -3.95 38.83
N VAL A 121 18.61 -3.28 39.01
CA VAL A 121 18.26 -2.03 38.30
C VAL A 121 18.97 -0.84 38.95
N PRO A 122 19.35 0.20 38.19
CA PRO A 122 19.32 1.56 38.72
C PRO A 122 18.32 2.45 37.95
N VAL A 123 17.43 3.09 38.71
CA VAL A 123 16.54 4.15 38.25
C VAL A 123 17.24 5.51 38.39
N SER A 124 17.16 6.35 37.36
CA SER A 124 17.30 7.80 37.48
C SER A 124 16.15 8.41 36.66
N SER A 125 15.01 8.76 37.25
CA SER A 125 14.80 9.93 38.12
C SER A 125 14.98 11.26 37.35
N TRP A 126 13.85 11.90 37.04
CA TRP A 126 13.66 13.36 37.06
C TRP A 126 12.17 13.68 36.92
N ASN A 127 11.58 14.15 38.02
CA ASN A 127 10.31 14.86 38.08
C ASN A 127 10.36 15.67 39.38
N PRO A 128 10.04 16.98 39.37
CA PRO A 128 8.72 17.41 39.85
C PRO A 128 8.19 18.64 39.06
N ALA A 129 6.97 19.17 39.24
CA ALA A 129 5.96 18.96 40.28
C ALA A 129 4.54 19.27 39.73
N SER A 130 3.49 18.65 40.28
CA SER A 130 2.21 19.36 40.52
C SER A 130 1.33 18.62 41.55
N THR A 131 0.77 19.37 42.50
CA THR A 131 0.03 18.94 43.71
C THR A 131 -1.11 19.94 43.96
N VAL A 132 -2.27 19.68 44.56
CA VAL A 132 -2.99 18.57 45.28
C VAL A 132 -4.43 19.14 45.47
N PRO A 133 -5.55 18.41 45.75
CA PRO A 133 -5.79 17.07 46.36
C PRO A 133 -6.71 16.16 45.50
N MET A 134 -6.98 14.86 45.75
CA MET A 134 -7.28 14.05 46.95
C MET A 134 -8.72 14.19 47.51
N THR A 135 -9.54 13.16 47.27
CA THR A 135 -10.66 12.79 48.15
C THR A 135 -10.68 11.27 48.28
N VAL A 136 -10.57 10.76 49.51
CA VAL A 136 -10.62 9.33 49.85
C VAL A 136 -11.74 9.14 50.87
N ILE A 137 -12.62 8.18 50.62
CA ILE A 137 -13.49 7.56 51.65
C ILE A 137 -13.38 6.03 51.44
N ALA A 138 -13.44 5.28 52.54
CA ALA A 138 -12.99 3.90 52.63
C ALA A 138 -14.06 2.82 52.31
N ASP A 139 -13.55 1.63 51.97
CA ASP A 139 -13.87 0.26 52.43
C ASP A 139 -14.96 0.07 53.54
N PRO A 140 -15.53 -1.15 53.78
CA PRO A 140 -15.24 -2.45 53.15
C PRO A 140 -16.43 -3.44 52.92
N GLN A 141 -16.11 -4.63 52.36
CA GLN A 141 -16.83 -5.93 52.37
C GLN A 141 -18.29 -6.02 51.85
N ASP A 142 -18.59 -7.01 50.99
CA ASP A 142 -19.19 -8.29 51.46
C ASP A 142 -19.21 -9.41 50.37
N LEU A 143 -19.54 -10.63 50.78
CA LEU A 143 -19.57 -11.87 49.97
C LEU A 143 -20.74 -11.90 48.96
N ALA A 144 -20.50 -12.44 47.76
CA ALA A 144 -21.56 -13.00 46.92
C ALA A 144 -21.09 -14.21 46.07
N THR A 145 -21.70 -15.36 46.31
CA THR A 145 -21.44 -16.68 45.72
C THR A 145 -21.95 -16.80 44.28
N PRO A 146 -21.26 -17.50 43.35
CA PRO A 146 -21.83 -17.85 42.04
C PRO A 146 -22.79 -19.06 42.14
N PRO A 147 -23.93 -19.08 41.41
CA PRO A 147 -24.87 -20.20 41.40
C PRO A 147 -24.41 -21.36 40.47
N PRO A 148 -24.85 -22.61 40.73
CA PRO A 148 -24.32 -23.80 40.03
C PRO A 148 -25.18 -24.28 38.84
N GLY A 149 -24.49 -24.82 37.83
CA GLY A 149 -24.84 -26.10 37.18
C GLY A 149 -25.89 -26.13 36.06
N VAL A 150 -25.44 -26.43 34.84
CA VAL A 150 -25.98 -27.54 34.00
C VAL A 150 -24.88 -28.00 33.02
N PRO A 151 -24.63 -29.33 32.87
CA PRO A 151 -23.68 -29.85 31.90
C PRO A 151 -24.34 -30.13 30.54
N PHE A 152 -23.61 -29.93 29.44
CA PHE A 152 -23.97 -30.52 28.14
C PHE A 152 -22.80 -31.31 27.55
N ALA A 153 -23.13 -32.45 26.96
CA ALA A 153 -22.20 -33.56 26.75
C ALA A 153 -21.40 -33.49 25.46
N SER A 154 -20.17 -34.00 25.50
CA SER A 154 -19.34 -34.27 24.33
C SER A 154 -19.89 -35.45 23.51
N PRO A 155 -19.90 -35.39 22.17
CA PRO A 155 -20.13 -36.57 21.34
C PRO A 155 -18.89 -37.50 21.35
N PRO A 156 -19.07 -38.84 21.42
CA PRO A 156 -17.96 -39.77 21.55
C PRO A 156 -17.28 -40.13 20.22
N ALA A 157 -16.00 -40.52 20.31
CA ALA A 157 -15.26 -41.11 19.20
C ALA A 157 -15.63 -42.59 19.02
N SER A 158 -16.03 -42.98 17.81
CA SER A 158 -16.27 -44.39 17.45
C SER A 158 -14.98 -45.06 16.99
N ALA A 159 -14.32 -45.77 17.89
CA ALA A 159 -13.29 -46.74 17.55
C ALA A 159 -13.93 -48.12 17.27
N SER A 160 -13.87 -48.59 16.02
CA SER A 160 -14.36 -49.91 15.63
C SER A 160 -13.24 -50.94 15.60
N THR A 161 -12.95 -51.55 16.75
CA THR A 161 -12.25 -52.84 16.81
C THR A 161 -13.24 -53.97 16.54
N ALA A 162 -13.09 -54.68 15.43
CA ALA A 162 -13.78 -55.94 15.17
C ALA A 162 -12.82 -57.11 15.38
N SER A 163 -13.28 -58.16 16.07
CA SER A 163 -12.45 -59.27 16.56
C SER A 163 -12.23 -60.38 15.52
N ILE A 164 -11.21 -61.19 15.80
CA ILE A 164 -10.74 -62.33 15.03
C ILE A 164 -11.80 -63.43 14.93
N SER A 165 -11.86 -64.11 13.78
CA SER A 165 -12.39 -65.47 13.66
C SER A 165 -11.51 -66.28 12.72
N ASP A 166 -10.76 -67.22 13.29
CA ASP A 166 -9.97 -68.21 12.55
C ASP A 166 -10.89 -69.20 11.82
N THR A 167 -10.68 -69.41 10.53
CA THR A 167 -11.04 -70.67 9.86
C THR A 167 -10.00 -71.05 8.82
N ARG A 168 -9.86 -72.37 8.63
CA ARG A 168 -8.66 -73.02 8.08
C ARG A 168 -8.90 -73.45 6.62
N SER A 169 -7.82 -73.43 5.83
CA SER A 169 -7.56 -74.25 4.64
C SER A 169 -7.94 -73.75 3.22
N SER A 170 -7.20 -74.32 2.27
CA SER A 170 -7.43 -74.41 0.82
C SER A 170 -6.75 -73.39 -0.12
N ARG A 171 -5.81 -73.97 -0.89
CA ARG A 171 -5.08 -73.45 -2.07
C ARG A 171 -5.92 -72.65 -3.09
N ARG A 172 -5.37 -71.52 -3.58
CA ARG A 172 -5.04 -71.16 -5.00
C ARG A 172 -5.24 -69.67 -5.36
N ARG A 173 -4.25 -69.15 -6.10
CA ARG A 173 -4.29 -68.04 -7.10
C ARG A 173 -4.28 -66.57 -6.63
N MET A 174 -3.17 -65.90 -6.99
CA MET A 174 -3.07 -64.48 -7.42
C MET A 174 -4.02 -64.14 -8.60
N PRO A 175 -4.13 -62.87 -9.06
CA PRO A 175 -3.82 -61.58 -8.42
C PRO A 175 -4.96 -60.52 -8.58
N LEU A 176 -4.96 -59.42 -7.79
CA LEU A 176 -5.47 -58.08 -8.22
C LEU A 176 -5.26 -56.99 -7.15
N LEU A 177 -4.16 -56.23 -7.25
CA LEU A 177 -3.93 -54.98 -6.52
C LEU A 177 -3.31 -53.93 -7.46
N VAL A 178 -4.11 -53.47 -8.43
CA VAL A 178 -3.72 -52.41 -9.40
C VAL A 178 -4.80 -51.32 -9.54
N ALA A 179 -6.05 -51.57 -9.12
CA ALA A 179 -7.16 -50.63 -9.32
C ALA A 179 -7.25 -49.47 -8.30
N GLY A 180 -6.48 -49.51 -7.21
CA GLY A 180 -6.60 -48.54 -6.11
C GLY A 180 -5.82 -47.23 -6.28
N SER A 181 -4.72 -47.22 -7.05
CA SER A 181 -3.80 -46.08 -7.14
C SER A 181 -4.21 -45.02 -8.17
N VAL A 182 -5.02 -45.38 -9.17
CA VAL A 182 -5.39 -44.49 -10.28
C VAL A 182 -6.41 -43.43 -9.85
N VAL A 183 -7.36 -43.78 -8.98
CA VAL A 183 -8.45 -42.88 -8.56
C VAL A 183 -7.93 -41.72 -7.69
N VAL A 184 -6.91 -41.96 -6.86
CA VAL A 184 -6.30 -40.91 -6.02
C VAL A 184 -5.45 -39.94 -6.84
N MET A 185 -4.72 -40.42 -7.86
CA MET A 185 -4.06 -39.52 -8.82
C MET A 185 -5.07 -38.70 -9.63
N ALA A 186 -6.18 -39.29 -10.08
CA ALA A 186 -7.20 -38.55 -10.83
C ALA A 186 -7.82 -37.39 -10.02
N LEU A 187 -8.06 -37.58 -8.72
CA LEU A 187 -8.59 -36.53 -7.84
C LEU A 187 -7.55 -35.44 -7.51
N ALA A 188 -6.27 -35.79 -7.35
CA ALA A 188 -5.20 -34.80 -7.18
C ALA A 188 -4.99 -33.94 -8.44
N VAL A 189 -5.07 -34.55 -9.64
CA VAL A 189 -5.03 -33.83 -10.92
C VAL A 189 -6.26 -32.93 -11.09
N GLY A 190 -7.44 -33.36 -10.63
CA GLY A 190 -8.67 -32.56 -10.66
C GLY A 190 -8.58 -31.22 -9.89
N ALA A 191 -7.80 -31.15 -8.81
CA ALA A 191 -7.55 -29.91 -8.09
C ALA A 191 -6.51 -29.03 -8.81
N ALA A 192 -5.45 -29.63 -9.37
CA ALA A 192 -4.44 -28.91 -10.14
C ALA A 192 -4.99 -28.29 -11.45
N LEU A 193 -6.01 -28.91 -12.04
CA LEU A 193 -6.72 -28.40 -13.24
C LEU A 193 -7.53 -27.11 -13.01
N ARG A 194 -7.65 -26.61 -11.77
CA ARG A 194 -8.16 -25.25 -11.51
C ARG A 194 -7.11 -24.15 -11.67
N SER A 195 -5.85 -24.49 -11.92
CA SER A 195 -4.84 -23.51 -12.29
C SER A 195 -5.02 -23.07 -13.76
N ASN A 196 -5.65 -21.90 -13.96
CA ASN A 196 -5.87 -21.28 -15.29
C ASN A 196 -4.58 -21.18 -16.14
N VAL A 197 -3.42 -21.18 -15.49
CA VAL A 197 -2.07 -21.23 -16.07
C VAL A 197 -1.88 -22.38 -17.08
N LEU A 198 -2.51 -23.54 -16.87
CA LEU A 198 -2.42 -24.69 -17.79
C LEU A 198 -3.46 -24.66 -18.91
N CYS A 199 -4.57 -23.93 -18.75
CA CYS A 199 -5.67 -23.97 -19.72
C CYS A 199 -5.32 -23.26 -21.05
N ALA A 200 -4.48 -22.24 -21.01
CA ALA A 200 -4.13 -21.43 -22.18
C ALA A 200 -3.36 -22.17 -23.28
N PRO A 201 -2.21 -22.86 -23.01
CA PRO A 201 -1.47 -23.56 -24.06
C PRO A 201 -2.23 -24.76 -24.66
N PHE A 202 -3.23 -25.30 -23.95
CA PHE A 202 -4.05 -26.42 -24.41
C PHE A 202 -5.44 -26.02 -24.94
N GLY A 203 -5.75 -24.71 -25.02
CA GLY A 203 -7.03 -24.22 -25.54
C GLY A 203 -8.26 -24.57 -24.69
N LEU A 204 -8.07 -24.89 -23.41
CA LEU A 204 -9.12 -25.30 -22.47
C LEU A 204 -9.70 -24.14 -21.64
N CYS A 205 -9.22 -22.91 -21.87
CA CYS A 205 -9.78 -21.73 -21.21
C CYS A 205 -11.25 -21.54 -21.59
N SER A 206 -12.11 -21.35 -20.59
CA SER A 206 -13.52 -21.03 -20.85
C SER A 206 -13.64 -19.70 -21.61
N ALA A 207 -14.60 -19.60 -22.53
CA ALA A 207 -14.89 -18.32 -23.20
C ALA A 207 -15.26 -17.21 -22.18
N ALA A 208 -15.84 -17.59 -21.04
CA ALA A 208 -16.18 -16.69 -19.94
C ALA A 208 -14.93 -16.06 -19.28
N SER A 209 -13.87 -16.84 -19.02
CA SER A 209 -12.64 -16.30 -18.41
C SER A 209 -11.86 -15.38 -19.35
N ILE A 210 -11.87 -15.66 -20.66
CA ILE A 210 -11.28 -14.76 -21.67
C ILE A 210 -12.11 -13.47 -21.78
N ALA A 211 -13.44 -13.56 -21.81
CA ALA A 211 -14.32 -12.39 -21.82
C ALA A 211 -14.14 -11.51 -20.57
N ALA A 212 -14.02 -12.12 -19.38
CA ALA A 212 -13.77 -11.40 -18.13
C ALA A 212 -12.40 -10.71 -18.12
N ALA A 213 -11.34 -11.36 -18.62
CA ALA A 213 -10.01 -10.75 -18.72
C ALA A 213 -9.97 -9.56 -19.69
N ASN A 214 -10.67 -9.64 -20.82
CA ASN A 214 -10.80 -8.52 -21.76
C ASN A 214 -11.62 -7.37 -21.16
N ALA A 215 -12.73 -7.66 -20.48
CA ALA A 215 -13.52 -6.63 -19.79
C ALA A 215 -12.70 -5.93 -18.69
N ALA A 216 -11.88 -6.67 -17.93
CA ALA A 216 -10.97 -6.07 -16.95
C ALA A 216 -9.89 -5.19 -17.58
N LEU A 217 -9.38 -5.53 -18.78
CA LEU A 217 -8.48 -4.66 -19.55
C LEU A 217 -9.18 -3.37 -20.01
N ASP A 218 -10.42 -3.45 -20.50
CA ASP A 218 -11.18 -2.29 -20.93
C ASP A 218 -11.48 -1.35 -19.74
N GLU A 219 -11.91 -1.91 -18.60
CA GLU A 219 -12.09 -1.18 -17.32
C GLU A 219 -10.78 -0.53 -16.85
N ALA A 220 -9.65 -1.26 -16.87
CA ALA A 220 -8.33 -0.72 -16.51
C ALA A 220 -7.90 0.41 -17.45
N GLN A 221 -8.21 0.31 -18.75
CA GLN A 221 -7.89 1.36 -19.71
C GLN A 221 -8.75 2.61 -19.53
N GLU A 222 -10.02 2.48 -19.14
CA GLU A 222 -10.85 3.62 -18.73
C GLU A 222 -10.30 4.29 -17.47
N ALA A 223 -9.95 3.52 -16.43
CA ALA A 223 -9.34 4.02 -15.20
C ALA A 223 -8.01 4.76 -15.47
N ALA A 224 -7.16 4.23 -16.36
CA ALA A 224 -5.93 4.90 -16.78
C ALA A 224 -6.16 6.21 -17.56
N VAL A 225 -7.29 6.34 -18.27
CA VAL A 225 -7.70 7.59 -18.92
C VAL A 225 -8.28 8.58 -17.91
N ALA A 226 -9.02 8.12 -16.90
CA ALA A 226 -9.49 8.94 -15.78
C ALA A 226 -8.32 9.50 -14.96
N LEU A 227 -7.32 8.67 -14.66
CA LEU A 227 -6.08 9.05 -13.97
C LEU A 227 -5.35 10.21 -14.68
N GLY A 228 -5.28 10.17 -16.01
CA GLY A 228 -4.68 11.25 -16.82
C GLY A 228 -5.52 12.53 -16.92
N LYS A 229 -6.78 12.51 -16.47
CA LYS A 229 -7.74 13.63 -16.52
C LYS A 229 -8.12 14.18 -15.15
N ALA A 230 -7.68 13.55 -14.06
CA ALA A 230 -8.00 13.96 -12.70
C ALA A 230 -7.50 15.39 -12.42
N LYS A 231 -8.37 16.22 -11.83
CA LYS A 231 -8.11 17.65 -11.56
C LYS A 231 -7.71 17.94 -10.12
N ASP A 232 -7.94 16.97 -9.25
CA ASP A 232 -7.64 17.00 -7.83
C ASP A 232 -7.03 15.67 -7.39
N LEU A 233 -6.38 15.67 -6.22
CA LEU A 233 -5.66 14.51 -5.71
C LEU A 233 -6.59 13.33 -5.42
N THR A 234 -7.79 13.57 -4.88
CA THR A 234 -8.74 12.50 -4.51
C THR A 234 -9.20 11.72 -5.74
N ALA A 235 -9.54 12.43 -6.83
CA ALA A 235 -9.87 11.81 -8.11
C ALA A 235 -8.69 11.05 -8.72
N TYR A 236 -7.45 11.53 -8.51
CA TYR A 236 -6.22 10.87 -8.97
C TYR A 236 -5.97 9.56 -8.20
N GLU A 237 -6.02 9.61 -6.87
CA GLU A 237 -5.90 8.45 -5.97
C GLU A 237 -6.96 7.39 -6.27
N GLN A 238 -8.23 7.80 -6.43
CA GLN A 238 -9.32 6.88 -6.77
C GLN A 238 -9.08 6.22 -8.13
N SER A 239 -8.74 6.99 -9.17
CA SER A 239 -8.48 6.45 -10.51
C SER A 239 -7.28 5.48 -10.54
N LEU A 240 -6.29 5.72 -9.69
CA LEU A 240 -5.11 4.85 -9.53
C LEU A 240 -5.47 3.55 -8.81
N ALA A 241 -6.24 3.64 -7.72
CA ALA A 241 -6.72 2.47 -6.97
C ALA A 241 -7.69 1.62 -7.78
N ASP A 242 -8.50 2.24 -8.63
CA ASP A 242 -9.36 1.52 -9.58
C ASP A 242 -8.49 0.82 -10.65
N LEU A 243 -7.52 1.52 -11.26
CA LEU A 243 -6.56 0.94 -12.22
C LEU A 243 -5.82 -0.29 -11.64
N ASP A 244 -5.21 -0.17 -10.46
CA ASP A 244 -4.51 -1.29 -9.80
C ASP A 244 -5.49 -2.45 -9.54
N ARG A 245 -6.73 -2.18 -9.08
CA ARG A 245 -7.75 -3.22 -8.85
C ARG A 245 -8.17 -3.95 -10.14
N HIS A 246 -8.28 -3.24 -11.26
CA HIS A 246 -8.63 -3.86 -12.54
C HIS A 246 -7.45 -4.65 -13.14
N LEU A 247 -6.20 -4.25 -12.88
CA LEU A 247 -5.00 -5.03 -13.22
C LEU A 247 -4.89 -6.32 -12.37
N ASP A 248 -5.18 -6.25 -11.07
CA ASP A 248 -5.16 -7.42 -10.17
C ASP A 248 -6.22 -8.48 -10.55
N LYS A 249 -7.38 -8.07 -11.09
CA LYS A 249 -8.38 -9.01 -11.66
C LYS A 249 -7.83 -9.85 -12.82
N ILE A 250 -6.76 -9.41 -13.49
CA ILE A 250 -6.13 -10.12 -14.61
C ILE A 250 -5.14 -11.14 -14.03
N GLU A 251 -5.67 -12.22 -13.43
CA GLU A 251 -4.88 -13.24 -12.72
C GLU A 251 -3.73 -13.83 -13.55
N THR A 252 -3.91 -13.96 -14.87
CA THR A 252 -2.92 -14.62 -15.75
C THR A 252 -2.83 -13.99 -17.13
N ASP A 253 -1.62 -13.60 -17.53
CA ASP A 253 -1.29 -13.18 -18.90
C ASP A 253 -1.64 -14.22 -19.96
N ALA A 254 -1.73 -15.48 -19.55
CA ALA A 254 -2.06 -16.62 -20.40
C ALA A 254 -3.48 -16.55 -20.98
N LEU A 255 -4.41 -15.81 -20.33
CA LEU A 255 -5.75 -15.55 -20.86
C LEU A 255 -5.76 -14.45 -21.94
N LEU A 256 -4.69 -13.66 -22.04
CA LEU A 256 -4.58 -12.54 -22.96
C LEU A 256 -3.79 -12.94 -24.21
N GLY A 257 -4.30 -12.53 -25.39
CA GLY A 257 -3.48 -12.53 -26.61
C GLY A 257 -2.32 -11.54 -26.51
N ARG A 258 -1.33 -11.63 -27.39
CA ARG A 258 -0.13 -10.74 -27.39
C ARG A 258 -0.48 -9.26 -27.24
N THR A 259 -1.48 -8.78 -27.98
CA THR A 259 -1.97 -7.40 -27.90
C THR A 259 -2.48 -7.03 -26.50
N GLY A 260 -3.24 -7.92 -25.85
CA GLY A 260 -3.70 -7.73 -24.47
C GLY A 260 -2.55 -7.74 -23.45
N GLN A 261 -1.54 -8.59 -23.65
CA GLN A 261 -0.34 -8.61 -22.80
C GLN A 261 0.48 -7.31 -22.93
N ASP A 262 0.60 -6.77 -24.14
CA ASP A 262 1.29 -5.49 -24.37
C ASP A 262 0.48 -4.32 -23.80
N THR A 263 -0.85 -4.31 -23.94
CA THR A 263 -1.72 -3.33 -23.27
C THR A 263 -1.61 -3.41 -21.74
N ARG A 264 -1.62 -4.62 -21.15
CA ARG A 264 -1.44 -4.83 -19.70
C ARG A 264 -0.15 -4.16 -19.22
N LYS A 265 0.98 -4.43 -19.88
CA LYS A 265 2.29 -3.83 -19.51
C LYS A 265 2.28 -2.30 -19.59
N GLN A 266 1.64 -1.72 -20.60
CA GLN A 266 1.49 -0.27 -20.70
C GLN A 266 0.65 0.32 -19.56
N LEU A 267 -0.40 -0.40 -19.13
CA LEU A 267 -1.24 0.00 -18.00
C LEU A 267 -0.51 -0.15 -16.66
N GLU A 268 0.26 -1.23 -16.45
CA GLU A 268 1.14 -1.41 -15.30
C GLU A 268 2.22 -0.32 -15.21
N GLU A 269 2.81 0.08 -16.35
CA GLU A 269 3.78 1.17 -16.39
C GLU A 269 3.13 2.52 -16.02
N LYS A 270 1.89 2.77 -16.49
CA LYS A 270 1.10 3.93 -16.08
C LYS A 270 0.78 3.90 -14.58
N ALA A 271 0.39 2.75 -14.03
CA ALA A 271 0.12 2.59 -12.61
C ALA A 271 1.38 2.81 -11.75
N ARG A 272 2.54 2.33 -12.19
CA ARG A 272 3.83 2.62 -11.53
C ARG A 272 4.14 4.13 -11.55
N LYS A 273 4.10 4.76 -12.73
CA LYS A 273 4.28 6.22 -12.88
C LYS A 273 3.27 7.02 -12.04
N GLY A 274 2.04 6.50 -11.89
CA GLY A 274 1.01 7.11 -11.06
C GLY A 274 1.33 7.06 -9.57
N ARG A 275 1.80 5.91 -9.07
CA ARG A 275 2.28 5.76 -7.68
C ARG A 275 3.51 6.64 -7.40
N ASP A 276 4.44 6.73 -8.35
CA ASP A 276 5.61 7.62 -8.24
C ASP A 276 5.20 9.10 -8.16
N ARG A 277 4.22 9.53 -8.97
CA ARG A 277 3.65 10.88 -8.88
C ARG A 277 2.92 11.12 -7.57
N LEU A 278 2.08 10.19 -7.12
CA LEU A 278 1.34 10.31 -5.85
C LEU A 278 2.30 10.61 -4.68
N LYS A 279 3.40 9.86 -4.59
CA LYS A 279 4.45 10.05 -3.58
C LYS A 279 5.15 11.42 -3.66
N GLN A 280 5.26 12.02 -4.86
CA GLN A 280 5.76 13.39 -5.02
C GLN A 280 4.74 14.41 -4.50
N GLU A 281 3.45 14.22 -4.80
CA GLU A 281 2.37 15.10 -4.33
C GLU A 281 2.22 15.07 -2.80
N GLU A 282 2.38 13.92 -2.16
CA GLU A 282 2.49 13.82 -0.68
C GLU A 282 3.62 14.71 -0.13
N GLY A 283 4.78 14.70 -0.80
CA GLY A 283 5.93 15.56 -0.47
C GLY A 283 5.64 17.05 -0.67
N HIS A 284 4.91 17.41 -1.73
CA HIS A 284 4.46 18.79 -1.97
C HIS A 284 3.47 19.25 -0.88
N GLN A 285 2.47 18.42 -0.54
CA GLN A 285 1.53 18.71 0.55
C GLN A 285 2.19 18.80 1.93
N LEU A 286 3.19 17.96 2.21
CA LEU A 286 3.99 18.05 3.43
C LEU A 286 4.75 19.37 3.47
N THR A 287 5.32 19.80 2.33
CA THR A 287 6.05 21.07 2.21
C THR A 287 5.13 22.27 2.45
N VAL A 288 3.93 22.28 1.85
CA VAL A 288 2.90 23.32 2.08
C VAL A 288 2.49 23.37 3.56
N ARG A 289 2.22 22.22 4.19
CA ARG A 289 1.88 22.15 5.63
C ARG A 289 3.02 22.67 6.52
N GLN A 290 4.26 22.29 6.23
CA GLN A 290 5.43 22.75 6.98
C GLN A 290 5.70 24.24 6.79
N VAL A 291 5.40 24.80 5.61
CA VAL A 291 5.48 26.25 5.39
C VAL A 291 4.39 26.99 6.16
N LYS A 292 3.14 26.51 6.14
CA LYS A 292 2.04 27.11 6.93
C LYS A 292 2.36 27.15 8.43
N SER A 293 2.71 26.00 9.03
CA SER A 293 3.15 25.98 10.45
C SER A 293 4.41 26.80 10.72
N GLY A 294 5.24 27.00 9.70
CA GLY A 294 6.41 27.88 9.77
C GLY A 294 6.03 29.35 9.80
N LEU A 295 5.02 29.76 9.02
CA LEU A 295 4.47 31.11 8.97
C LEU A 295 3.80 31.46 10.30
N ASP A 296 2.96 30.57 10.84
CA ASP A 296 2.30 30.73 12.15
C ASP A 296 3.33 31.02 13.27
N SER A 297 4.54 30.46 13.16
CA SER A 297 5.64 30.69 14.11
C SER A 297 6.36 32.05 13.96
N THR A 298 6.20 32.74 12.82
CA THR A 298 6.94 34.01 12.56
C THR A 298 6.40 35.21 13.32
N ASP A 299 5.13 35.20 13.72
CA ASP A 299 4.50 36.35 14.38
C ASP A 299 5.01 36.58 15.82
N ALA A 300 5.65 35.57 16.41
CA ALA A 300 6.31 35.66 17.71
C ALA A 300 7.81 36.02 17.63
N MET A 301 8.37 36.21 16.43
CA MET A 301 9.81 36.44 16.22
C MET A 301 10.16 37.93 16.12
N PRO A 302 11.39 38.34 16.52
CA PRO A 302 11.91 39.68 16.20
C PRO A 302 11.88 39.95 14.68
N LEU A 303 11.63 41.19 14.28
CA LEU A 303 11.36 41.56 12.88
C LEU A 303 12.42 41.05 11.88
N GLU A 304 13.72 41.15 12.21
CA GLU A 304 14.80 40.65 11.34
C GLU A 304 14.78 39.13 11.18
N ALA A 305 14.60 38.39 12.28
CA ALA A 305 14.47 36.94 12.25
C ALA A 305 13.19 36.50 11.51
N ALA A 306 12.09 37.25 11.66
CA ALA A 306 10.85 37.02 10.95
C ALA A 306 11.02 37.23 9.42
N THR A 307 11.72 38.28 8.97
CA THR A 307 11.95 38.51 7.53
C THR A 307 12.88 37.46 6.92
N GLU A 308 13.96 37.08 7.60
CA GLU A 308 14.83 35.98 7.17
C GLU A 308 14.01 34.67 7.06
N ARG A 309 13.24 34.34 8.10
CA ARG A 309 12.40 33.14 8.13
C ARG A 309 11.36 33.14 7.01
N ARG A 310 10.65 34.24 6.76
CA ARG A 310 9.68 34.37 5.66
C ARG A 310 10.37 34.19 4.29
N SER A 311 11.57 34.72 4.10
CA SER A 311 12.34 34.52 2.85
C SER A 311 12.72 33.04 2.61
N ALA A 312 13.08 32.31 3.67
CA ALA A 312 13.37 30.88 3.61
C ALA A 312 12.12 30.04 3.33
N LEU A 313 10.96 30.44 3.87
CA LEU A 313 9.66 29.81 3.59
C LEU A 313 9.23 30.02 2.13
N LEU A 314 9.44 31.21 1.56
CA LEU A 314 9.17 31.49 0.14
C LEU A 314 10.01 30.59 -0.79
N ARG A 315 11.33 30.51 -0.60
CA ARG A 315 12.19 29.58 -1.37
C ARG A 315 11.75 28.12 -1.23
N ARG A 316 11.17 27.75 -0.09
CA ARG A 316 10.65 26.40 0.11
C ARG A 316 9.31 26.15 -0.59
N LEU A 317 8.50 27.18 -0.81
CA LEU A 317 7.33 27.07 -1.68
C LEU A 317 7.73 27.02 -3.16
N GLU A 318 8.83 27.65 -3.58
CA GLU A 318 9.32 27.59 -4.97
C GLU A 318 9.61 26.16 -5.45
N SER A 319 9.94 25.22 -4.56
CA SER A 319 10.10 23.80 -4.92
C SER A 319 8.79 23.05 -5.17
N VAL A 320 7.62 23.68 -4.97
CA VAL A 320 6.31 23.10 -5.31
C VAL A 320 5.94 23.51 -6.75
N PRO A 321 5.93 22.58 -7.72
CA PRO A 321 5.67 22.90 -9.12
C PRO A 321 4.21 23.32 -9.34
N SER A 322 3.96 24.10 -10.39
CA SER A 322 2.62 24.55 -10.79
C SER A 322 1.68 23.42 -11.19
N GLU A 323 2.21 22.27 -11.60
CA GLU A 323 1.45 21.07 -11.98
C GLU A 323 1.03 20.21 -10.77
N SER A 324 1.51 20.55 -9.57
CA SER A 324 1.14 19.86 -8.33
C SER A 324 -0.32 20.14 -7.96
N PHE A 325 -1.00 19.15 -7.39
CA PHE A 325 -2.32 19.37 -6.78
C PHE A 325 -2.26 20.31 -5.56
N ALA A 326 -1.08 20.50 -4.95
CA ALA A 326 -0.84 21.45 -3.86
C ALA A 326 -0.51 22.87 -4.37
N SER A 327 -0.43 23.10 -5.68
CA SER A 327 0.02 24.37 -6.27
C SER A 327 -0.86 25.57 -5.88
N SER A 328 -2.19 25.42 -5.82
CA SER A 328 -3.11 26.48 -5.43
C SER A 328 -2.89 26.95 -3.98
N GLN A 329 -2.65 26.01 -3.06
CA GLN A 329 -2.31 26.30 -1.67
C GLN A 329 -0.92 26.94 -1.56
N ALA A 330 0.05 26.48 -2.37
CA ALA A 330 1.38 27.08 -2.43
C ALA A 330 1.34 28.52 -2.97
N VAL A 331 0.48 28.82 -3.96
CA VAL A 331 0.27 30.19 -4.45
C VAL A 331 -0.34 31.08 -3.38
N ALA A 332 -1.41 30.63 -2.70
CA ALA A 332 -2.03 31.40 -1.62
C ALA A 332 -1.03 31.72 -0.49
N LEU A 333 -0.20 30.75 -0.07
CA LEU A 333 0.85 30.99 0.92
C LEU A 333 1.97 31.91 0.41
N ARG A 334 2.31 31.90 -0.90
CA ARG A 334 3.27 32.86 -1.49
C ARG A 334 2.71 34.28 -1.47
N GLU A 335 1.41 34.46 -1.70
CA GLU A 335 0.73 35.76 -1.60
C GLU A 335 0.67 36.27 -0.15
N GLU A 336 0.42 35.39 0.82
CA GLU A 336 0.41 35.71 2.25
C GLU A 336 1.81 36.02 2.81
N LEU A 337 2.85 35.32 2.32
CA LEU A 337 4.25 35.56 2.65
C LEU A 337 4.85 36.78 1.92
N ALA A 338 4.21 37.30 0.88
CA ALA A 338 4.71 38.45 0.14
C ALA A 338 4.80 39.68 1.05
N PRO A 339 5.83 40.53 0.92
CA PRO A 339 5.87 41.79 1.65
C PRO A 339 4.61 42.60 1.32
N PRO A 340 3.96 43.24 2.31
CA PRO A 340 2.75 44.01 2.07
C PRO A 340 3.04 45.04 1.00
N ARG A 341 2.33 44.95 -0.13
CA ARG A 341 2.47 45.93 -1.20
C ARG A 341 2.14 47.29 -0.63
N LEU A 342 3.17 48.13 -0.47
CA LEU A 342 3.01 49.55 -0.19
C LEU A 342 2.10 50.08 -1.30
N GLN A 343 0.83 50.33 -0.96
CA GLN A 343 -0.05 51.03 -1.89
C GLN A 343 0.62 52.36 -2.18
N PRO A 344 0.72 52.78 -3.46
CA PRO A 344 1.29 54.06 -3.79
C PRO A 344 0.49 55.11 -3.02
N VAL A 345 1.13 55.76 -2.05
CA VAL A 345 0.51 56.87 -1.31
C VAL A 345 0.12 57.89 -2.37
N THR A 346 -1.18 58.04 -2.58
CA THR A 346 -1.75 59.13 -3.37
C THR A 346 -1.37 60.40 -2.64
N VAL A 347 -0.24 60.98 -3.03
CA VAL A 347 0.16 62.32 -2.62
C VAL A 347 -1.03 63.21 -2.92
N PRO A 348 -1.62 63.89 -1.93
CA PRO A 348 -2.75 64.76 -2.18
C PRO A 348 -2.32 65.81 -3.21
N THR A 349 -2.95 65.77 -4.40
CA THR A 349 -2.85 66.84 -5.37
C THR A 349 -3.16 68.15 -4.65
N ALA A 350 -2.33 69.17 -4.87
CA ALA A 350 -2.49 70.47 -4.23
C ALA A 350 -3.92 71.00 -4.42
N PRO A 351 -4.48 71.72 -3.43
CA PRO A 351 -5.84 72.23 -3.54
C PRO A 351 -5.96 73.20 -4.72
N ASP A 352 -6.86 72.89 -5.65
CA ASP A 352 -7.23 73.81 -6.72
C ASP A 352 -7.82 75.12 -6.17
N PRO A 353 -7.60 76.27 -6.85
CA PRO A 353 -8.08 77.56 -6.39
C PRO A 353 -9.61 77.68 -6.46
N ILE A 354 -10.14 78.47 -5.53
CA ILE A 354 -11.56 78.70 -5.24
C ILE A 354 -12.34 79.10 -6.52
N PRO A 355 -13.41 78.38 -6.91
CA PRO A 355 -14.39 78.88 -7.85
C PRO A 355 -15.37 79.84 -7.13
N SER A 356 -15.55 81.03 -7.69
CA SER A 356 -16.48 82.04 -7.17
C SER A 356 -17.93 81.54 -7.16
N LEU A 357 -18.69 81.89 -6.13
CA LEU A 357 -20.16 81.84 -6.20
C LEU A 357 -20.65 82.88 -7.20
N ASP A 358 -21.55 82.48 -8.11
CA ASP A 358 -22.81 83.23 -8.29
C ASP A 358 -23.93 82.37 -8.91
N SER A 359 -25.16 82.70 -8.54
CA SER A 359 -26.42 82.53 -9.29
C SER A 359 -26.93 81.11 -9.65
N ALA A 360 -27.91 80.65 -8.85
CA ALA A 360 -29.05 79.84 -9.31
C ALA A 360 -30.19 80.80 -9.79
N PRO A 361 -31.45 80.37 -10.08
CA PRO A 361 -31.99 79.04 -10.44
C PRO A 361 -32.86 79.08 -11.74
N LEU A 362 -33.36 77.92 -12.24
CA LEU A 362 -34.80 77.66 -12.52
C LEU A 362 -35.08 76.35 -13.31
N MET A 363 -35.87 75.45 -12.70
CA MET A 363 -36.99 74.68 -13.28
C MET A 363 -36.78 73.67 -14.46
N PRO A 364 -37.74 72.74 -14.71
CA PRO A 364 -37.42 71.39 -15.20
C PRO A 364 -38.08 71.02 -16.54
N GLN A 365 -37.53 70.02 -17.24
CA GLN A 365 -38.28 69.22 -18.22
C GLN A 365 -37.87 67.73 -18.24
N THR A 366 -38.79 66.86 -17.86
CA THR A 366 -38.97 65.51 -18.44
C THR A 366 -39.64 65.67 -19.82
N PRO A 367 -39.39 64.81 -20.84
CA PRO A 367 -39.98 63.46 -20.79
C PRO A 367 -39.25 62.29 -21.54
N ALA A 368 -39.57 61.08 -21.09
CA ALA A 368 -39.79 59.82 -21.82
C ALA A 368 -39.00 59.42 -23.11
N SER A 369 -38.26 58.30 -23.00
CA SER A 369 -38.31 57.12 -23.90
C SER A 369 -37.58 55.95 -23.21
N ALA A 370 -38.09 54.73 -23.03
CA ALA A 370 -38.85 53.78 -23.86
C ALA A 370 -37.97 52.73 -24.58
N GLY A 371 -38.07 51.47 -24.13
CA GLY A 371 -37.42 50.28 -24.73
C GLY A 371 -36.03 49.94 -24.17
N ARG A 372 -35.62 48.68 -24.00
CA ARG A 372 -36.29 47.38 -24.28
C ARG A 372 -35.96 46.35 -23.20
N TYR A 373 -36.97 45.54 -22.85
CA TYR A 373 -36.80 44.24 -22.22
C TYR A 373 -36.11 43.26 -23.18
N VAL A 374 -35.28 42.35 -22.65
CA VAL A 374 -34.87 41.10 -23.32
C VAL A 374 -35.10 39.96 -22.32
N PRO A 375 -35.97 38.98 -22.63
CA PRO A 375 -36.26 37.85 -21.75
C PRO A 375 -35.23 36.72 -21.88
N PRO A 376 -35.13 35.80 -20.91
CA PRO A 376 -34.26 34.62 -20.99
C PRO A 376 -34.84 33.56 -21.93
N GLN A 377 -33.99 32.82 -22.64
CA GLN A 377 -34.37 31.57 -23.31
C GLN A 377 -33.74 30.37 -22.62
N SER A 378 -34.60 29.39 -22.35
CA SER A 378 -34.26 28.04 -21.87
C SER A 378 -34.73 27.02 -22.91
N SER A 379 -34.27 25.76 -22.80
CA SER A 379 -34.61 24.59 -23.65
C SER A 379 -34.04 24.66 -25.08
N SER A 380 -33.70 23.55 -25.76
CA SER A 380 -33.75 22.11 -25.41
C SER A 380 -32.81 21.30 -26.31
N SER A 381 -32.44 20.08 -25.88
CA SER A 381 -31.85 19.06 -26.76
C SER A 381 -32.79 18.66 -27.90
N PRO A 382 -32.23 18.11 -28.99
CA PRO A 382 -32.80 16.92 -29.60
C PRO A 382 -31.80 15.76 -29.68
N ALA A 383 -32.33 14.55 -29.85
CA ALA A 383 -31.54 13.33 -29.97
C ALA A 383 -31.44 12.82 -31.42
N ALA A 384 -30.46 11.94 -31.62
CA ALA A 384 -30.45 10.80 -32.55
C ALA A 384 -29.95 10.95 -33.99
N THR A 385 -29.16 9.93 -34.35
CA THR A 385 -29.07 9.22 -35.65
C THR A 385 -27.88 9.52 -36.58
N GLY A 386 -26.98 8.53 -36.67
CA GLY A 386 -26.51 7.96 -37.94
C GLY A 386 -25.53 8.77 -38.81
N GLY A 387 -24.22 8.50 -38.65
CA GLY A 387 -23.17 9.03 -39.51
C GLY A 387 -22.06 8.01 -39.79
N ARG A 388 -22.32 7.00 -40.62
CA ARG A 388 -21.33 6.01 -41.06
C ARG A 388 -20.51 6.63 -42.21
N SER A 389 -19.24 6.98 -41.99
CA SER A 389 -18.34 7.42 -43.06
C SER A 389 -16.98 6.75 -43.01
N THR A 390 -16.62 6.16 -44.14
CA THR A 390 -15.34 5.52 -44.43
C THR A 390 -14.30 6.55 -44.88
N GLY A 391 -13.05 6.44 -44.44
CA GLY A 391 -11.93 7.20 -45.03
C GLY A 391 -10.66 7.12 -44.17
N PRO A 392 -9.53 6.60 -44.70
CA PRO A 392 -8.30 6.47 -43.91
C PRO A 392 -7.52 7.79 -43.93
N TYR A 393 -7.20 8.33 -42.75
CA TYR A 393 -6.15 9.35 -42.62
C TYR A 393 -4.84 8.71 -42.16
N ARG A 394 -3.78 9.09 -42.88
CA ARG A 394 -2.42 8.57 -42.80
C ARG A 394 -1.51 9.75 -42.53
N GLU A 395 -1.07 9.94 -41.30
CA GLU A 395 0.00 10.88 -40.94
C GLU A 395 0.75 10.30 -39.72
N VAL A 396 1.99 9.84 -39.93
CA VAL A 396 3.26 10.55 -39.63
C VAL A 396 3.63 10.44 -38.13
N PRO A 397 4.71 9.71 -37.77
CA PRO A 397 5.21 9.68 -36.41
C PRO A 397 6.07 10.90 -36.11
N LEU A 398 5.88 11.46 -34.91
CA LEU A 398 6.86 12.32 -34.25
C LEU A 398 6.98 11.89 -32.79
N TRP A 399 8.19 11.43 -32.44
CA TRP A 399 8.67 10.98 -31.12
C TRP A 399 8.20 9.58 -30.69
#